data_AF-A0AAW0D898-F1
#
_entry.id   AF-A0AAW0D898-F1
#
_cell.length_a   1.000
_cell.length_b   1.000
_cell.length_c   1.000
_cell.angle_alpha   90.00
_cell.angle_beta   90.00
_cell.angle_gamma   90.00
#
_symmetry.space_group_name_H-M   'P 1'
#
loop_
_entity.id
_entity.type
_entity.pdbx_description
1 polymer ?
#
loop_
_entity_poly.entity_id
_entity_poly.type
_entity_poly.pdbx_seq_one_letter_code
_entity_poly.pdbx_strand_id
1 'polypeptide(L)' 'MPLSTLAQVKDQHFDYVIAGGGTAGLVLAVRLSEDTSTTVLVLDAGNDNIGEPLICTPS' A
#
# COMPACT_ATOMS: atom_id res chain seq x y z
N MET A 1 -5.64 -3.50 0.81
CA MET A 1 -5.43 -2.04 0.76
C MET A 1 -5.81 -1.57 -0.63
N PRO A 2 -6.79 -0.66 -0.78
CA PRO A 2 -7.22 -0.20 -2.09
C PRO A 2 -6.17 0.71 -2.73
N LEU A 3 -5.97 0.59 -4.05
CA LEU A 3 -5.17 1.55 -4.80
C LEU A 3 -5.89 2.89 -4.85
N SER A 4 -5.14 3.95 -4.59
CA SER A 4 -5.65 5.31 -4.58
C SER A 4 -4.86 6.15 -5.59
N THR A 5 -5.58 7.03 -6.29
CA THR A 5 -4.98 8.02 -7.18
C THR A 5 -4.44 9.20 -6.38
N LEU A 6 -3.48 9.93 -6.95
CA LEU A 6 -2.92 11.14 -6.32
C LEU A 6 -4.01 12.16 -5.98
N ALA A 7 -5.02 12.33 -6.85
CA ALA A 7 -6.12 13.26 -6.60
C ALA A 7 -6.95 12.88 -5.37
N GLN A 8 -7.07 11.58 -5.07
CA GLN A 8 -7.82 11.12 -3.90
C GLN A 8 -7.06 11.39 -2.60
N VAL A 9 -5.73 11.25 -2.59
CA VAL A 9 -4.90 11.39 -1.38
C VAL A 9 -4.32 12.79 -1.18
N LYS A 10 -4.45 13.67 -2.17
CA LYS A 10 -3.97 15.04 -2.10
C LYS A 10 -4.61 15.78 -0.92
N ASP A 11 -3.80 16.52 -0.18
CA ASP A 11 -4.21 17.33 0.98
C ASP A 11 -4.82 16.50 2.15
N GLN A 12 -4.64 15.17 2.15
CA GLN A 12 -4.98 14.32 3.29
C GLN A 12 -3.82 14.22 4.29
N HIS A 13 -4.19 14.09 5.56
CA HIS A 13 -3.26 13.76 6.64
C HIS A 13 -3.31 12.27 6.93
N PHE A 14 -2.13 11.68 7.16
CA PHE A 14 -1.97 10.31 7.60
C PHE A 14 -1.08 10.28 8.84
N ASP A 15 -1.36 9.38 9.77
CA ASP A 15 -0.52 9.18 10.95
C ASP A 15 0.83 8.54 10.57
N TYR A 16 0.82 7.70 9.54
CA TYR A 16 2.01 7.02 9.02
C TYR A 16 2.07 7.06 7.49
N VAL A 17 3.26 7.31 6.96
CA VAL A 17 3.57 7.18 5.53
C VAL A 17 4.74 6.21 5.36
N ILE A 18 4.52 5.13 4.61
CA ILE A 18 5.50 4.09 4.33
C ILE A 18 5.95 4.21 2.87
N ALA A 19 7.24 4.37 2.65
CA ALA A 19 7.84 4.39 1.31
C ALA A 19 8.32 2.97 0.93
N GLY A 20 7.54 2.28 0.11
CA GLY A 20 7.79 0.97 -0.48
C GLY A 20 6.72 -0.06 -0.12
N GLY A 21 6.03 -0.60 -1.13
CA GLY A 21 5.02 -1.66 -1.02
C GLY A 21 5.59 -3.09 -1.10
N GLY A 22 6.86 -3.27 -0.71
CA GLY A 22 7.49 -4.58 -0.60
C GLY A 22 7.10 -5.33 0.67
N THR A 23 7.65 -6.53 0.87
CA THR A 23 7.30 -7.43 2.00
C THR A 23 7.36 -6.75 3.36
N ALA A 24 8.45 -6.05 3.67
CA ALA A 24 8.59 -5.37 4.96
C ALA A 24 7.61 -4.20 5.12
N GLY A 25 7.43 -3.40 4.07
CA GLY A 25 6.52 -2.25 4.08
C GLY A 25 5.07 -2.67 4.29
N LEU A 26 4.61 -3.72 3.59
CA LEU A 26 3.26 -4.24 3.75
C LEU A 26 3.03 -4.93 5.09
N VAL A 27 4.02 -5.65 5.63
CA VAL A 27 3.92 -6.22 6.99
C VAL A 27 3.71 -5.12 8.02
N LEU A 28 4.50 -4.03 7.93
CA LEU A 28 4.36 -2.89 8.81
C LEU A 28 3.00 -2.20 8.64
N ALA A 29 2.58 -1.96 7.40
CA ALA A 29 1.32 -1.31 7.08
C ALA A 29 0.12 -2.09 7.64
N VAL A 30 0.14 -3.42 7.52
CA VAL A 30 -0.88 -4.30 8.09
C VAL A 30 -0.97 -4.12 9.61
N ARG A 31 0.17 -4.20 10.32
CA ARG A 31 0.18 -4.09 11.78
C ARG A 31 -0.25 -2.72 12.30
N LEU A 32 0.17 -1.64 11.64
CA LEU A 32 -0.29 -0.31 12.01
C LEU A 32 -1.80 -0.17 11.77
N SER A 33 -2.29 -0.65 10.63
CA SER A 33 -3.73 -0.55 10.28
C SER A 33 -4.68 -1.42 11.12
N GLU A 34 -4.16 -2.32 11.98
CA GLU A 34 -5.00 -3.06 12.94
C GLU A 34 -5.61 -2.13 14.01
N ASP A 35 -4.93 -1.03 14.32
CA ASP A 35 -5.47 0.04 15.14
C ASP A 35 -6.34 0.96 14.26
N THR A 36 -7.65 0.90 14.48
CA THR A 36 -8.66 1.69 13.74
C THR A 36 -8.58 3.19 14.02
N SER A 37 -7.82 3.61 15.03
CA SER A 37 -7.55 5.03 15.29
C SER A 37 -6.42 5.60 14.43
N THR A 38 -5.68 4.76 13.69
CA THR A 38 -4.56 5.18 12.86
C THR A 38 -4.87 5.12 11.36
N THR A 39 -4.24 6.00 10.61
CA THR A 39 -4.31 6.09 9.16
C THR A 39 -2.93 5.88 8.55
N VAL A 40 -2.85 5.00 7.55
CA VAL A 40 -1.59 4.55 6.96
C VAL A 40 -1.63 4.72 5.44
N LEU A 41 -0.68 5.45 4.89
CA LEU A 41 -0.44 5.56 3.45
C LEU A 41 0.81 4.76 3.07
N VAL A 42 0.71 3.93 2.03
CA VAL A 42 1.86 3.24 1.43
C VAL A 42 2.10 3.81 0.03
N LEU A 43 3.33 4.25 -0.23
CA LEU A 43 3.78 4.72 -1.54
C LEU A 43 4.65 3.65 -2.17
N ASP A 44 4.34 3.23 -3.39
CA ASP A 44 5.19 2.35 -4.17
C ASP A 44 5.49 2.99 -5.53
N ALA A 45 6.74 2.86 -5.97
CA ALA A 45 7.18 3.32 -7.30
C ALA A 45 6.93 2.27 -8.38
N GLY A 46 6.71 1.01 -7.99
CA GLY A 46 6.38 -0.08 -8.90
C GLY A 46 4.98 0.04 -9.49
N ASN A 47 4.78 -0.64 -10.61
CA ASN A 47 3.45 -0.82 -11.19
C ASN A 47 2.61 -1.73 -10.29
N ASP A 48 1.29 -1.53 -10.33
CA ASP A 48 0.37 -2.53 -9.83
C ASP A 48 0.47 -3.80 -10.68
N ASN A 49 0.86 -4.90 -10.04
CA ASN A 49 1.01 -6.20 -10.68
C ASN A 49 -0.18 -7.13 -10.38
N ILE A 50 -1.30 -6.60 -9.87
CA ILE A 50 -2.51 -7.38 -9.63
C ILE A 50 -3.03 -7.94 -10.97
N GLY A 51 -3.09 -9.27 -11.05
CA GLY A 51 -3.59 -9.98 -12.23
C GLY A 51 -2.55 -10.18 -13.35
N GLU A 52 -1.29 -9.83 -13.11
CA GLU A 52 -0.20 -10.12 -14.06
C GLU A 52 -0.03 -11.64 -14.25
N PRO A 53 -0.30 -12.18 -15.46
CA PRO A 53 -0.37 -13.63 -15.67
C PRO A 53 0.93 -14.34 -15.28
N LEU A 54 2.07 -13.73 -15.56
CA LEU A 54 3.39 -14.27 -15.27
C LEU A 54 3.70 -14.37 -13.77
N ILE A 55 2.95 -13.65 -12.92
CA ILE A 55 3.07 -13.68 -11.47
C ILE A 55 2.01 -14.60 -10.87
N CYS A 56 0.82 -14.67 -11.46
CA CYS A 56 -0.32 -15.43 -10.94
C CYS A 56 -0.37 -16.89 -11.41
N THR A 57 0.29 -17.27 -12.51
CA THR A 57 0.35 -18.66 -12.96
C THR A 57 1.56 -19.38 -12.33
N PRO A 58 1.35 -20.48 -11.58
CA PRO A 58 2.47 -21.30 -11.11
C PRO A 58 3.18 -21.93 -12.32
N SER A 59 4.51 -21.92 -12.27
CA SER A 59 5.40 -22.60 -13.22
C SER A 59 5.25 -24.11 -13.18
#